data_AF-A0A2G2WF46-F1
#
_entry.id   AF-A0A2G2WF46-F1
#
_cell.length_a   1.000
_cell.length_b   1.000
_cell.length_c   1.000
_cell.angle_alpha   90.00
_cell.angle_beta   90.00
_cell.angle_gamma   90.00
#
_symmetry.space_group_name_H-M   'P 1'
#
loop_
_entity.id
_entity.type
_entity.pdbx_description
1 polymer ?
#
loop_
_entity_poly.entity_id
_entity_poly.type
_entity_poly.pdbx_seq_one_letter_code
_entity_poly.pdbx_strand_id
1 'polypeptide(L)'
;MVDWPTRMRISISITKGICFLHTKENIIHGNLTSSNILLDEQNNPKIADVGLSRLMTTAGNNNVIVTVGTLGYRALELSKIKNASTKTDVYSLGVIILELLTGKSPREATDGLDFPQWVASIVKEEWTNEVFDVELMRDAPNIGDELLNTLKWLCTVSIPHQLLCQKLRKYYRNLRG
;
A
#
# COMPACT_ATOMS: atom_id res chain seq x y z
N MET A 1 7.62 17.29 6.31
CA MET A 1 7.14 16.13 5.54
C MET A 1 7.75 14.88 6.15
N VAL A 2 7.15 13.70 5.99
CA VAL A 2 7.65 12.47 6.67
C VAL A 2 8.92 11.99 5.97
N ASP A 3 10.00 11.82 6.72
CA ASP A 3 11.30 11.38 6.17
C ASP A 3 11.26 9.93 5.65
N TRP A 4 12.27 9.59 4.84
CA TRP A 4 12.35 8.28 4.20
C TRP A 4 12.40 7.09 5.18
N PRO A 5 13.26 7.10 6.22
CA PRO A 5 13.27 6.04 7.21
C PRO A 5 11.92 5.83 7.89
N THR A 6 11.17 6.91 8.11
CA THR A 6 9.82 6.83 8.68
C THR A 6 8.81 6.27 7.69
N ARG A 7 8.81 6.68 6.42
CA ARG A 7 7.94 6.08 5.38
C ARG A 7 8.16 4.57 5.27
N MET A 8 9.42 4.13 5.28
CA MET A 8 9.75 2.69 5.25
C MET A 8 9.33 1.95 6.52
N ARG A 9 9.53 2.57 7.70
CA ARG A 9 9.02 2.04 8.97
C ARG A 9 7.50 1.90 8.96
N ILE A 10 6.80 2.86 8.37
CA ILE A 10 5.34 2.83 8.21
C ILE A 10 4.94 1.63 7.34
N SER A 11 5.45 1.56 6.10
CA SER A 11 5.17 0.48 5.12
C SER A 11 5.38 -0.93 5.70
N ILE A 12 6.49 -1.13 6.42
CA ILE A 12 6.79 -2.41 7.05
C ILE A 12 5.80 -2.74 8.16
N SER A 13 5.49 -1.76 9.01
CA SER A 13 4.65 -1.96 10.18
C SER A 13 3.18 -2.21 9.78
N ILE A 14 2.65 -1.48 8.80
CA ILE A 14 1.30 -1.73 8.27
C ILE A 14 1.23 -3.10 7.59
N THR A 15 2.27 -3.53 6.87
CA THR A 15 2.30 -4.86 6.25
C THR A 15 2.30 -5.97 7.30
N LYS A 16 3.06 -5.80 8.39
CA LYS A 16 3.03 -6.73 9.53
C LYS A 16 1.66 -6.79 10.18
N GLY A 17 1.00 -5.64 10.36
CA GLY A 17 -0.35 -5.55 10.90
C GLY A 17 -1.36 -6.30 10.03
N ILE A 18 -1.40 -6.05 8.72
CA ILE A 18 -2.28 -6.76 7.79
C ILE A 18 -1.99 -8.27 7.77
N CYS A 19 -0.71 -8.67 7.76
CA CYS A 19 -0.34 -10.08 7.85
C CYS A 19 -0.86 -10.73 9.13
N PHE A 20 -0.75 -10.05 10.27
CA PHE A 20 -1.27 -10.51 11.54
C PHE A 20 -2.79 -10.68 11.50
N LEU A 21 -3.53 -9.67 11.01
CA LEU A 21 -4.99 -9.75 10.85
C LEU A 21 -5.40 -10.95 10.00
N HIS A 22 -4.77 -11.15 8.85
CA HIS A 22 -5.11 -12.26 7.95
C HIS A 22 -4.75 -13.64 8.51
N THR A 23 -3.60 -13.79 9.19
CA THR A 23 -3.04 -15.12 9.52
C THR A 23 -3.26 -15.56 10.96
N LYS A 24 -3.41 -14.61 11.89
CA LYS A 24 -3.58 -14.90 13.33
C LYS A 24 -5.01 -14.64 13.77
N GLU A 25 -5.61 -13.54 13.33
CA GLU A 25 -6.97 -13.18 13.72
C GLU A 25 -8.04 -13.67 12.74
N ASN A 26 -7.65 -14.09 11.53
CA ASN A 26 -8.57 -14.42 10.44
C ASN A 26 -9.57 -13.27 10.15
N ILE A 27 -9.09 -12.03 10.23
CA ILE A 27 -9.85 -10.81 9.99
C ILE A 27 -9.45 -10.23 8.63
N ILE A 28 -10.45 -9.95 7.78
CA ILE A 28 -10.30 -9.11 6.60
C ILE A 28 -10.63 -7.67 7.01
N HIS A 29 -9.74 -6.73 6.71
CA HIS A 29 -9.93 -5.32 7.00
C HIS A 29 -11.07 -4.73 6.15
N GLY A 30 -10.99 -4.88 4.81
CA GLY A 30 -12.03 -4.49 3.86
C GLY A 30 -12.23 -2.99 3.63
N ASN A 31 -11.72 -2.14 4.52
CA ASN A 31 -11.70 -0.67 4.41
C ASN A 31 -10.27 -0.10 4.44
N LEU A 32 -9.28 -0.80 3.88
CA LEU A 32 -7.88 -0.38 4.04
C LEU A 32 -7.57 0.81 3.11
N THR A 33 -7.24 1.97 3.67
CA THR A 33 -6.89 3.20 2.95
C THR A 33 -5.83 3.96 3.76
N SER A 34 -5.16 4.97 3.16
CA SER A 34 -4.18 5.77 3.90
C SER A 34 -4.79 6.53 5.08
N SER A 35 -6.06 6.95 4.97
CA SER A 35 -6.81 7.59 6.07
C SER A 35 -7.03 6.68 7.28
N ASN A 36 -6.96 5.36 7.09
CA ASN A 36 -7.06 4.37 8.16
C ASN A 36 -5.69 3.91 8.69
N ILE A 37 -4.61 4.56 8.28
CA ILE A 37 -3.28 4.42 8.86
C ILE A 37 -2.99 5.65 9.72
N LEU A 38 -3.24 5.53 11.01
CA LEU A 38 -3.01 6.60 11.97
C LEU A 38 -1.56 6.59 12.46
N LEU A 39 -0.98 7.76 12.68
CA LEU A 39 0.35 7.89 13.26
C LEU A 39 0.23 8.37 14.72
N ASP A 40 0.95 7.72 15.63
CA ASP A 40 1.12 8.24 17.00
C ASP A 40 2.17 9.36 17.05
N GLU A 41 2.37 9.93 18.24
CA GLU A 41 3.33 11.03 18.48
C GLU A 41 4.77 10.67 18.09
N GLN A 42 5.11 9.38 17.98
CA GLN A 42 6.43 8.90 17.57
C GLN A 42 6.45 8.40 16.12
N ASN A 43 5.43 8.74 15.32
CA ASN A 43 5.26 8.30 13.93
C ASN A 43 5.24 6.77 13.77
N ASN A 44 4.73 6.03 14.76
CA ASN A 44 4.44 4.61 14.57
C ASN A 44 3.03 4.46 14.00
N PRO A 45 2.84 3.67 12.93
CA PRO A 45 1.53 3.49 12.35
C PRO A 45 0.65 2.54 13.18
N LYS A 46 -0.65 2.85 13.21
CA LYS A 46 -1.72 2.02 13.76
C LYS A 46 -2.79 1.85 12.68
N ILE A 47 -3.26 0.62 12.49
CA ILE A 47 -4.35 0.32 11.57
C ILE A 47 -5.67 0.55 12.33
N ALA A 48 -6.48 1.51 11.87
CA ALA A 48 -7.78 1.85 12.43
C ALA A 48 -8.90 1.00 11.80
N ASP A 49 -10.13 1.11 12.32
CA ASP A 49 -11.36 0.50 11.76
C ASP A 49 -11.30 -1.01 11.48
N VAL A 50 -10.43 -1.72 12.20
CA VAL A 50 -10.29 -3.17 12.09
C VAL A 50 -11.60 -3.85 12.49
N GLY A 51 -12.13 -4.70 11.59
CA GLY A 51 -13.34 -5.47 11.84
C GLY A 51 -14.64 -4.67 11.73
N LEU A 52 -14.60 -3.41 11.27
CA LEU A 52 -15.78 -2.58 11.04
C LEU A 52 -16.84 -3.30 10.18
N SER A 53 -16.41 -4.09 9.20
CA SER A 53 -17.28 -4.87 8.31
C SER A 53 -18.23 -5.83 9.03
N ARG A 54 -17.85 -6.30 10.22
CA ARG A 54 -18.66 -7.22 11.05
C ARG A 54 -19.76 -6.50 11.83
N LEU A 55 -19.62 -5.19 12.02
CA LEU A 55 -20.57 -4.35 12.75
C LEU A 55 -21.57 -3.64 11.82
N MET A 56 -21.29 -3.63 10.52
CA MET A 56 -22.12 -2.96 9.52
C MET A 56 -23.20 -3.87 8.93
N THR A 57 -24.28 -3.24 8.47
CA THR A 57 -25.27 -3.91 7.61
C THR A 57 -24.66 -4.23 6.24
N THR A 58 -25.30 -5.12 5.49
CA THR A 58 -24.90 -5.43 4.10
C THR A 58 -24.84 -4.17 3.23
N ALA A 59 -25.80 -3.26 3.38
CA ALA A 59 -25.80 -1.99 2.65
C ALA A 59 -24.62 -1.09 3.05
N GLY A 60 -24.30 -1.01 4.35
CA GLY A 60 -23.13 -0.28 4.84
C GLY A 60 -21.81 -0.86 4.29
N ASN A 61 -21.67 -2.18 4.31
CA ASN A 61 -20.51 -2.86 3.72
C ASN A 61 -20.37 -2.57 2.21
N ASN A 62 -21.46 -2.59 1.46
CA ASN A 62 -21.43 -2.26 0.03
C ASN A 62 -20.99 -0.81 -0.21
N ASN A 63 -21.49 0.14 0.60
CA ASN A 63 -21.11 1.55 0.50
C ASN A 63 -19.61 1.77 0.77
N VAL A 64 -19.05 1.06 1.76
CA VAL A 64 -17.60 1.09 2.03
C VAL A 64 -16.81 0.54 0.85
N ILE A 65 -17.21 -0.60 0.29
CA ILE A 65 -16.53 -1.20 -0.87
C ILE A 65 -16.53 -0.25 -2.07
N VAL A 66 -17.66 0.40 -2.35
CA VAL A 66 -17.76 1.42 -3.41
C VAL A 66 -16.83 2.60 -3.13
N THR A 67 -16.83 3.11 -1.90
CA THR A 67 -16.00 4.25 -1.48
C THR A 67 -14.51 3.96 -1.64
N VAL A 68 -14.04 2.80 -1.18
CA VAL A 68 -12.65 2.34 -1.32
C VAL A 68 -12.26 2.23 -2.80
N GLY A 69 -13.18 1.76 -3.65
CA GLY A 69 -12.98 1.72 -5.11
C GLY A 69 -12.85 3.09 -5.73
N THR A 70 -13.74 4.03 -5.40
CA THR A 70 -13.68 5.43 -5.88
C THR A 70 -12.43 6.16 -5.38
N LEU A 71 -11.84 5.73 -4.26
CA LEU A 71 -10.58 6.26 -3.75
C LEU A 71 -9.33 5.68 -4.44
N GLY A 72 -9.46 4.67 -5.30
CA GLY A 72 -8.33 4.04 -5.99
C GLY A 72 -7.64 2.91 -5.23
N TYR A 73 -8.16 2.50 -4.06
CA TYR A 73 -7.59 1.41 -3.25
C TYR A 73 -8.15 0.03 -3.60
N ARG A 74 -8.92 -0.10 -4.69
CA ARG A 74 -9.46 -1.38 -5.18
C ARG A 74 -9.19 -1.53 -6.67
N ALA A 75 -8.62 -2.68 -7.05
CA ALA A 75 -8.34 -2.99 -8.45
C ALA A 75 -9.61 -3.06 -9.29
N LEU A 76 -9.51 -2.65 -10.55
CA LEU A 76 -10.63 -2.66 -11.50
C LEU A 76 -11.14 -4.08 -11.76
N GLU A 77 -10.27 -5.08 -11.82
CA GLU A 77 -10.64 -6.50 -11.95
C GLU A 77 -11.30 -7.07 -10.68
N LEU A 78 -11.03 -6.46 -9.52
CA LEU A 78 -11.63 -6.81 -8.23
C LEU A 78 -12.94 -6.05 -7.95
N SER A 79 -13.32 -5.09 -8.82
CA SER A 79 -14.59 -4.35 -8.71
C SER A 79 -15.82 -5.26 -8.82
N LYS A 80 -15.70 -6.37 -9.55
CA LYS A 80 -16.76 -7.39 -9.69
C LYS A 80 -16.93 -8.26 -8.44
N ILE A 81 -15.94 -8.28 -7.54
CA ILE A 81 -16.02 -9.02 -6.28
C ILE A 81 -16.88 -8.21 -5.31
N LYS A 82 -18.04 -8.76 -4.95
CA LYS A 82 -19.02 -8.10 -4.06
C LYS A 82 -18.57 -7.99 -2.61
N ASN A 83 -17.56 -8.75 -2.20
CA ASN A 83 -17.09 -8.82 -0.82
C ASN A 83 -15.62 -8.40 -0.71
N ALA A 84 -15.23 -7.92 0.46
CA ALA A 84 -13.83 -7.78 0.82
C ALA A 84 -13.17 -9.16 0.96
N SER A 85 -11.87 -9.24 0.69
CA SER A 85 -11.06 -10.45 0.85
C SER A 85 -9.62 -10.08 1.23
N THR A 86 -8.84 -11.06 1.64
CA THR A 86 -7.40 -10.85 1.88
C THR A 86 -6.68 -10.30 0.64
N LYS A 87 -7.15 -10.63 -0.57
CA LYS A 87 -6.60 -10.10 -1.83
C LYS A 87 -6.89 -8.62 -2.02
N THR A 88 -8.09 -8.16 -1.62
CA THR A 88 -8.44 -6.74 -1.74
C THR A 88 -7.62 -5.91 -0.76
N ASP A 89 -7.42 -6.40 0.47
CA ASP A 89 -6.57 -5.72 1.45
C ASP A 89 -5.10 -5.65 1.00
N VAL A 90 -4.59 -6.71 0.36
CA VAL A 90 -3.23 -6.70 -0.21
C VAL A 90 -3.09 -5.67 -1.33
N TYR A 91 -4.10 -5.54 -2.20
CA TYR A 91 -4.08 -4.51 -3.24
C TYR A 91 -4.08 -3.11 -2.61
N SER A 92 -4.99 -2.85 -1.66
CA SER A 92 -5.06 -1.58 -0.93
C SER A 92 -3.75 -1.24 -0.23
N LEU A 93 -3.10 -2.22 0.39
CA LEU A 93 -1.78 -2.07 1.00
C LEU A 93 -0.72 -1.67 -0.03
N GLY A 94 -0.73 -2.27 -1.22
CA GLY A 94 0.15 -1.89 -2.33
C GLY A 94 -0.03 -0.43 -2.73
N VAL A 95 -1.29 0.01 -2.86
CA VAL A 95 -1.62 1.41 -3.18
C VAL A 95 -1.13 2.38 -2.11
N ILE A 96 -1.33 2.07 -0.81
CA ILE A 96 -0.82 2.90 0.30
C ILE A 96 0.71 3.02 0.25
N ILE A 97 1.41 1.92 -0.05
CA ILE A 97 2.86 1.97 -0.18
C ILE A 97 3.24 2.86 -1.37
N LEU A 98 2.59 2.74 -2.53
CA LEU A 98 2.86 3.61 -3.68
C LEU A 98 2.60 5.09 -3.37
N GLU A 99 1.54 5.40 -2.63
CA GLU A 99 1.24 6.75 -2.16
C GLU A 99 2.36 7.29 -1.25
N LEU A 100 2.87 6.48 -0.31
CA LEU A 100 4.03 6.86 0.51
C LEU A 100 5.29 7.12 -0.33
N LEU A 101 5.52 6.34 -1.38
CA LEU A 101 6.73 6.41 -2.20
C LEU A 101 6.71 7.58 -3.20
N THR A 102 5.53 7.88 -3.74
CA THR A 102 5.35 8.92 -4.77
C THR A 102 4.90 10.26 -4.20
N GLY A 103 4.30 10.27 -3.01
CA GLY A 103 3.62 11.44 -2.46
C GLY A 103 2.35 11.84 -3.22
N LYS A 104 1.89 11.03 -4.18
CA LYS A 104 0.71 11.31 -5.02
C LYS A 104 -0.52 10.56 -4.56
N SER A 105 -1.69 11.16 -4.77
CA SER A 105 -2.95 10.52 -4.41
C SER A 105 -3.32 9.44 -5.42
N PRO A 106 -3.81 8.26 -4.98
CA PRO A 106 -4.29 7.22 -5.89
C PRO A 106 -5.45 7.65 -6.79
N ARG A 107 -6.17 8.73 -6.41
CA ARG A 107 -7.24 9.33 -7.21
C ARG A 107 -6.74 10.12 -8.43
N GLU A 108 -5.47 10.52 -8.42
CA GLU A 108 -4.85 11.32 -9.47
C GLU A 108 -4.38 10.47 -10.66
N ALA A 109 -4.59 9.15 -10.62
CA ALA A 109 -4.30 8.27 -11.76
C ALA A 109 -5.17 8.68 -12.97
N THR A 110 -4.52 9.18 -14.02
CA THR A 110 -5.15 9.58 -15.28
C THR A 110 -4.70 8.66 -16.42
N ASP A 111 -5.36 8.76 -17.58
CA ASP A 111 -5.14 7.97 -18.81
C ASP A 111 -5.68 6.53 -18.80
N GLY A 112 -6.72 6.27 -18.00
CA GLY A 112 -7.45 5.00 -18.02
C GLY A 112 -6.70 3.83 -17.36
N LEU A 113 -5.54 4.10 -16.76
CA LEU A 113 -4.76 3.18 -15.95
C LEU A 113 -5.17 3.29 -14.48
N ASP A 114 -5.10 2.19 -13.73
CA ASP A 114 -5.14 2.27 -12.27
C ASP A 114 -3.82 2.83 -11.71
N PHE A 115 -3.83 3.29 -10.47
CA PHE A 115 -2.66 3.97 -9.89
C PHE A 115 -1.38 3.10 -9.92
N PRO A 116 -1.41 1.80 -9.57
CA PRO A 116 -0.25 0.93 -9.77
C PRO A 116 0.24 0.84 -11.23
N GLN A 117 -0.67 0.75 -12.20
CA GLN A 117 -0.31 0.70 -13.63
C GLN A 117 0.31 2.02 -14.10
N TRP A 118 -0.22 3.16 -13.66
CA TRP A 118 0.34 4.47 -13.95
C TRP A 118 1.74 4.64 -13.35
N VAL A 119 1.96 4.23 -12.10
CA VAL A 119 3.32 4.21 -11.53
C VAL A 119 4.24 3.30 -12.35
N ALA A 120 3.75 2.13 -12.76
CA ALA A 120 4.52 1.17 -13.53
C ALA A 120 4.88 1.65 -14.95
N SER A 121 4.02 2.44 -15.61
CA SER A 121 4.30 2.99 -16.94
C SER A 121 5.39 4.06 -16.86
N ILE A 122 5.35 4.93 -15.86
CA ILE A 122 6.37 5.97 -15.70
C ILE A 122 7.74 5.36 -15.39
N VAL A 123 7.79 4.35 -14.51
CA VAL A 123 9.03 3.63 -14.17
C VAL A 123 9.66 2.92 -15.38
N LYS A 124 8.86 2.59 -16.42
CA LYS A 124 9.34 1.96 -17.65
C LYS A 124 9.86 2.96 -18.68
N GLU A 125 9.21 4.12 -18.78
CA GLU A 125 9.49 5.09 -19.85
C GLU A 125 10.55 6.11 -19.46
N GLU A 126 10.65 6.51 -18.19
CA GLU A 126 11.64 7.48 -17.74
C GLU A 126 12.27 7.05 -16.41
N TRP A 127 13.59 6.82 -16.44
CA TRP A 127 14.42 6.55 -15.28
C TRP A 127 14.69 7.82 -14.45
N THR A 128 13.66 8.63 -14.18
CA THR A 128 13.85 10.01 -13.73
C THR A 128 13.14 10.29 -12.42
N ASN A 129 13.95 10.78 -11.47
CA ASN A 129 13.80 11.89 -10.53
C ASN A 129 12.43 12.61 -10.32
N GLU A 130 11.42 12.44 -11.17
CA GLU A 130 10.11 13.12 -11.09
C GLU A 130 9.03 12.31 -10.37
N VAL A 131 9.21 11.00 -10.20
CA VAL A 131 8.25 10.13 -9.50
C VAL A 131 8.39 10.22 -7.98
N PHE A 132 9.60 10.51 -7.54
CA PHE A 132 9.94 10.53 -6.13
C PHE A 132 9.73 11.92 -5.57
N ASP A 133 9.21 11.96 -4.35
CA ASP A 133 9.14 13.19 -3.57
C ASP A 133 10.51 13.92 -3.61
N VAL A 134 10.50 15.24 -3.80
CA VAL A 134 11.74 16.03 -3.94
C VAL A 134 12.66 15.88 -2.72
N GLU A 135 12.11 15.64 -1.52
CA GLU A 135 12.93 15.31 -0.34
C GLU A 135 13.54 13.91 -0.39
N LEU A 136 12.91 12.96 -1.09
CA LEU A 136 13.41 11.59 -1.28
C LEU A 136 14.75 11.57 -2.04
N MET A 137 14.92 12.49 -2.97
CA MET A 137 16.11 12.59 -3.83
C MET A 137 17.36 13.12 -3.10
N ARG A 138 17.18 13.79 -1.97
CA ARG A 138 18.30 14.37 -1.21
C ARG A 138 19.17 13.32 -0.49
N ASP A 139 18.59 12.17 -0.17
CA ASP A 139 19.25 11.09 0.60
C ASP A 139 19.64 9.87 -0.27
N ALA A 140 19.47 9.95 -1.60
CA ALA A 140 19.30 8.80 -2.50
C ALA A 140 20.52 8.18 -3.23
N PRO A 141 21.82 8.51 -3.05
CA PRO A 141 22.86 7.88 -3.89
C PRO A 141 22.93 6.35 -3.78
N ASN A 142 22.61 5.78 -2.61
CA ASN A 142 22.61 4.31 -2.38
C ASN A 142 21.21 3.71 -2.19
N ILE A 143 20.17 4.53 -2.05
CA ILE A 143 18.78 4.11 -1.75
C ILE A 143 17.97 3.90 -3.04
N GLY A 144 18.34 4.58 -4.13
CA GLY A 144 17.61 4.58 -5.40
C GLY A 144 17.42 3.19 -6.01
N ASP A 145 18.45 2.34 -6.04
CA ASP A 145 18.37 1.00 -6.65
C ASP A 145 17.49 0.03 -5.85
N GLU A 146 17.58 0.09 -4.51
CA GLU A 146 16.80 -0.78 -3.63
C GLU A 146 15.32 -0.39 -3.62
N LEU A 147 15.06 0.91 -3.67
CA LEU A 147 13.75 1.53 -3.84
C LEU A 147 13.12 1.14 -5.16
N LEU A 148 13.87 1.25 -6.25
CA LEU A 148 13.43 0.87 -7.58
C LEU A 148 13.12 -0.64 -7.66
N ASN A 149 13.92 -1.48 -7.01
CA ASN A 149 13.64 -2.92 -6.91
C ASN A 149 12.39 -3.22 -6.08
N THR A 150 12.15 -2.48 -5.01
CA THR A 150 10.94 -2.62 -4.17
C THR A 150 9.70 -2.16 -4.93
N LEU A 151 9.77 -1.05 -5.66
CA LEU A 151 8.70 -0.54 -6.52
C LEU A 151 8.40 -1.46 -7.69
N LYS A 152 9.41 -1.91 -8.44
CA LYS A 152 9.26 -2.91 -9.51
C LYS A 152 8.56 -4.15 -8.98
N TRP A 153 8.91 -4.57 -7.77
CA TRP A 153 8.29 -5.73 -7.14
C TRP A 153 6.83 -5.46 -6.74
N LEU A 154 6.51 -4.31 -6.12
CA LEU A 154 5.13 -3.93 -5.76
C LEU A 154 4.22 -3.69 -6.98
N CYS A 155 4.75 -3.13 -8.07
CA CYS A 155 4.02 -2.82 -9.30
C CYS A 155 3.68 -4.06 -10.16
N THR A 156 4.26 -5.23 -9.87
CA THR A 156 3.94 -6.48 -10.60
C THR A 156 2.67 -7.18 -10.12
N VAL A 157 1.86 -6.51 -9.28
CA VAL A 157 0.55 -6.89 -8.71
C VAL A 157 -0.03 -8.21 -9.24
N SER A 158 0.55 -9.31 -8.75
CA SER A 158 0.01 -10.66 -8.76
C SER A 158 0.72 -11.50 -7.69
N ILE A 159 1.06 -10.86 -6.57
CA ILE A 159 1.93 -11.45 -5.56
C ILE A 159 1.08 -12.16 -4.51
N PRO A 160 1.28 -13.47 -4.30
CA PRO A 160 0.66 -14.18 -3.20
C PRO A 160 1.07 -13.54 -1.86
N HIS A 161 0.10 -13.27 -1.00
CA HIS A 161 0.25 -12.64 0.33
C HIS A 161 1.46 -13.14 1.15
N GLN A 162 1.77 -14.44 1.09
CA GLN A 162 2.92 -15.03 1.78
C GLN A 162 4.28 -14.52 1.27
N LEU A 163 4.40 -14.28 -0.04
CA LEU A 163 5.66 -13.84 -0.66
C LEU A 163 5.98 -12.38 -0.29
N LEU A 164 4.94 -11.54 -0.19
CA LEU A 164 5.03 -10.17 0.34
C LEU A 164 5.55 -10.13 1.77
N CYS A 165 4.95 -10.95 2.63
CA CYS A 165 5.36 -11.03 4.03
C CYS A 165 6.79 -11.56 4.21
N GLN A 166 7.21 -12.56 3.41
CA GLN A 166 8.55 -13.13 3.48
C GLN A 166 9.64 -12.17 2.98
N LYS A 167 9.40 -11.47 1.87
CA LYS A 167 10.40 -10.56 1.28
C LYS A 167 10.60 -9.30 2.11
N LEU A 168 9.53 -8.68 2.63
CA LEU A 168 9.65 -7.53 3.53
C LEU A 168 10.39 -7.88 4.84
N ARG A 169 10.21 -9.11 5.35
CA ARG A 169 11.03 -9.62 6.47
C ARG A 169 12.51 -9.75 6.10
N LYS A 170 12.82 -10.24 4.89
CA LYS A 170 14.20 -10.41 4.42
C LYS A 170 14.90 -9.06 4.23
N TYR A 171 14.24 -8.10 3.59
CA TYR A 171 14.72 -6.74 3.38
C TYR A 171 15.19 -6.09 4.68
N TYR A 172 14.34 -6.11 5.72
CA TYR A 172 14.65 -5.43 6.97
C TYR A 172 15.66 -6.17 7.86
N ARG A 173 15.85 -7.49 7.66
CA ARG A 173 16.99 -8.20 8.25
C ARG A 173 18.31 -7.65 7.73
N ASN A 174 18.36 -7.27 6.46
CA ASN A 174 19.56 -6.74 5.83
C ASN A 174 19.85 -5.28 6.23
N LEU A 175 18.81 -4.48 6.53
CA LEU A 175 18.98 -3.10 7.02
C LEU A 175 19.41 -3.00 8.50
N ARG A 176 19.28 -4.07 9.28
CA ARG A 176 19.71 -4.15 10.69
C ARG A 176 21.05 -4.87 10.88
N GLY A 177 21.68 -5.30 9.78
CA GLY A 177 22.97 -6.00 9.77
C GLY A 177 24.11 -5.08 9.40
#